data_AF-A0A952EV37-F1
#
_entry.id   AF-A0A952EV37-F1
#
_cell.length_a   1.000
_cell.length_b   1.000
_cell.length_c   1.000
_cell.angle_alpha   90.00
_cell.angle_beta   90.00
_cell.angle_gamma   90.00
#
_symmetry.space_group_name_H-M   'P 1'
#
loop_
_entity.id
_entity.type
_entity.pdbx_description
1 polymer ?
#
loop_
_entity_poly.entity_id
_entity_poly.type
_entity_poly.pdbx_seq_one_letter_code
_entity_poly.pdbx_strand_id
1 'polypeptide(L)'
;MGEFRTRDVCSVMVFTALCCAVASCGSSAERTQSSVAHSVAPSSVSASAIDACSLLSADDVAALLNTTVEGQPTGGGLAPSDCTWENPTTYESVSVEIGTPGTVVNNTLPPPPPDLPEVATPTRGPDGMRFLGSGTVEFPASGRSNTVQVAVLRMSGDECNAAAVELARKIAPQIPN
;
A
#
# COMPACT_ATOMS: atom_id res chain seq x y z
N MET A 1 -34.91 -23.75 -25.57
CA MET A 1 -34.86 -23.21 -26.94
C MET A 1 -34.29 -21.81 -26.85
N GLY A 2 -33.00 -21.58 -27.07
CA GLY A 2 -32.32 -21.39 -28.37
C GLY A 2 -31.62 -20.01 -28.26
N GLU A 3 -30.42 -19.72 -28.75
CA GLU A 3 -29.49 -20.37 -29.67
C GLU A 3 -28.06 -19.88 -29.34
N PHE A 4 -27.09 -20.79 -29.47
CA PHE A 4 -25.66 -20.47 -29.62
C PHE A 4 -25.41 -19.85 -31.00
N ARG A 5 -24.63 -18.77 -31.09
CA ARG A 5 -23.92 -18.42 -32.34
C ARG A 5 -22.48 -17.99 -32.10
N THR A 6 -21.62 -18.97 -32.35
CA THR A 6 -20.21 -18.89 -32.75
C THR A 6 -20.02 -17.99 -33.97
N ARG A 7 -18.98 -17.15 -33.97
CA ARG A 7 -18.20 -16.80 -35.17
C ARG A 7 -16.73 -16.61 -34.78
N ASP A 8 -15.92 -17.64 -35.02
CA ASP A 8 -14.55 -17.51 -35.50
C ASP A 8 -14.49 -16.54 -36.69
N VAL A 9 -13.46 -15.68 -36.78
CA VAL A 9 -12.55 -15.62 -37.96
C VAL A 9 -11.22 -14.99 -37.55
N CYS A 10 -10.15 -15.74 -37.81
CA CYS A 10 -8.74 -15.39 -37.99
C CYS A 10 -8.41 -13.92 -38.31
N SER A 11 -7.33 -13.42 -37.70
CA SER A 11 -6.28 -12.80 -38.52
C SER A 11 -4.90 -13.01 -37.87
N VAL A 12 -4.01 -13.55 -38.69
CA VAL A 12 -2.64 -13.99 -38.44
C VAL A 12 -1.70 -13.06 -39.22
N MET A 13 -0.47 -12.90 -38.73
CA MET A 13 0.72 -12.18 -39.28
C MET A 13 0.81 -10.69 -38.95
N VAL A 14 1.98 -10.13 -38.60
CA VAL A 14 3.27 -10.18 -39.31
C VAL A 14 4.47 -10.01 -38.36
N PHE A 15 5.53 -10.80 -38.61
CA PHE A 15 6.90 -10.64 -38.09
C PHE A 15 7.62 -9.45 -38.75
N THR A 16 8.31 -8.62 -37.98
CA THR A 16 9.44 -7.81 -38.50
C THR A 16 10.54 -7.68 -37.46
N ALA A 17 11.61 -8.45 -37.67
CA ALA A 17 12.91 -8.25 -37.04
C ALA A 17 13.64 -7.09 -37.75
N LEU A 18 14.24 -6.18 -36.99
CA LEU A 18 15.23 -5.25 -37.53
C LEU A 18 16.36 -5.02 -36.50
N CYS A 19 17.52 -5.58 -36.81
CA CYS A 19 18.79 -5.34 -36.12
C CYS A 19 19.38 -4.00 -36.57
N CYS A 20 19.90 -3.20 -35.62
CA CYS A 20 20.97 -2.23 -35.86
C CYS A 20 21.92 -2.24 -34.66
N ALA A 21 23.10 -2.81 -34.86
CA ALA A 21 24.23 -2.64 -33.96
C ALA A 21 24.99 -1.36 -34.36
N VAL A 22 25.31 -0.50 -33.39
CA VAL A 22 26.39 0.48 -33.52
C VAL A 22 27.30 0.34 -32.30
N ALA A 23 28.54 -0.08 -32.59
CA ALA A 23 29.66 0.05 -31.67
C ALA A 23 30.19 1.49 -31.75
N SER A 24 30.42 2.12 -30.61
CA SER A 24 31.26 3.32 -30.51
C SER A 24 32.13 3.22 -29.26
N CYS A 25 33.43 3.30 -29.50
CA CYS A 25 34.52 3.30 -28.55
C CYS A 25 35.00 4.76 -28.40
N GLY A 26 35.30 5.19 -27.18
CA GLY A 26 35.89 6.50 -26.93
C GLY A 26 36.49 6.60 -25.53
N SER A 27 37.78 6.28 -25.42
CA SER A 27 38.61 6.54 -24.24
C SER A 27 39.18 7.96 -24.27
N SER A 28 39.20 8.67 -23.14
CA SER A 28 40.21 9.69 -22.83
C SER A 28 40.31 9.93 -21.31
N ALA A 29 41.54 10.22 -20.89
CA ALA A 29 42.12 10.01 -19.57
C ALA A 29 41.72 10.99 -18.45
N GLU A 30 41.76 10.42 -17.23
CA GLU A 30 42.22 10.91 -15.92
C GLU A 30 42.14 12.41 -15.55
N ARG A 31 41.48 12.67 -14.40
CA ARG A 31 42.00 13.62 -13.41
C ARG A 31 41.63 13.22 -11.98
N THR A 32 42.68 12.95 -11.22
CA THR A 32 42.88 12.85 -9.77
C THR A 32 41.92 13.65 -8.88
N GLN A 33 41.31 13.02 -7.85
CA GLN A 33 41.57 13.31 -6.42
C GLN A 33 40.77 12.44 -5.46
N SER A 34 41.45 12.10 -4.36
CA SER A 34 41.01 11.28 -3.22
C SER A 34 39.70 11.75 -2.58
N SER A 35 38.82 10.79 -2.29
CA SER A 35 38.42 10.54 -0.90
C SER A 35 37.99 9.10 -0.79
N VAL A 36 38.56 8.39 0.19
CA VAL A 36 38.15 7.06 0.61
C VAL A 36 36.69 7.13 1.04
N ALA A 37 35.78 6.70 0.16
CA ALA A 37 34.42 6.41 0.53
C ALA A 37 34.44 5.17 1.43
N HIS A 38 34.47 5.37 2.74
CA HIS A 38 33.90 4.40 3.67
C HIS A 38 32.38 4.46 3.50
N SER A 39 31.90 3.94 2.37
CA SER A 39 30.52 3.51 2.24
C SER A 39 30.37 2.29 3.12
N VAL A 40 30.10 2.53 4.41
CA VAL A 40 29.31 1.58 5.19
C VAL A 40 28.02 1.46 4.41
N ALA A 41 27.93 0.42 3.57
CA ALA A 41 26.66 -0.05 3.08
C ALA A 41 25.79 -0.22 4.33
N PRO A 42 24.64 0.46 4.45
CA PRO A 42 23.72 0.09 5.50
C PRO A 42 23.44 -1.38 5.26
N SER A 43 23.80 -2.21 6.23
CA SER A 43 23.38 -3.60 6.26
C SER A 43 21.91 -3.59 5.93
N SER A 44 21.56 -4.09 4.74
CA SER A 44 20.18 -4.31 4.37
C SER A 44 19.70 -5.39 5.33
N VAL A 45 19.18 -4.95 6.48
CA VAL A 45 18.34 -5.78 7.31
C VAL A 45 17.28 -6.22 6.32
N SER A 46 17.29 -7.49 5.96
CA SER A 46 16.22 -8.09 5.18
C SER A 46 15.00 -7.95 6.08
N ALA A 47 14.30 -6.82 5.95
CA ALA A 47 13.05 -6.59 6.61
C ALA A 47 12.18 -7.75 6.18
N SER A 48 11.82 -8.60 7.13
CA SER A 48 10.89 -9.69 6.88
C SER A 48 9.69 -9.11 6.16
N ALA A 49 9.34 -9.74 5.03
CA ALA A 49 8.12 -9.48 4.30
C ALA A 49 6.95 -9.36 5.29
N ILE A 50 6.29 -8.20 5.30
CA ILE A 50 5.10 -8.00 6.12
C ILE A 50 3.92 -8.57 5.33
N ASP A 51 3.23 -9.55 5.91
CA ASP A 51 1.98 -10.06 5.37
C ASP A 51 0.82 -9.24 5.94
N ALA A 52 0.35 -8.24 5.18
CA ALA A 52 -0.73 -7.36 5.61
C ALA A 52 -2.05 -8.09 5.87
N CYS A 53 -2.31 -9.20 5.16
CA CYS A 53 -3.54 -9.99 5.35
C CYS A 53 -3.55 -10.76 6.67
N SER A 54 -2.40 -10.90 7.33
CA SER A 54 -2.30 -11.54 8.64
C SER A 54 -2.41 -10.56 9.82
N LEU A 55 -2.37 -9.24 9.57
CA LEU A 55 -2.34 -8.22 10.63
C LEU A 55 -3.70 -8.02 11.32
N LEU A 56 -4.78 -8.47 10.69
CA LEU A 56 -6.13 -8.44 11.26
C LEU A 56 -6.66 -9.85 11.38
N SER A 57 -7.40 -10.12 12.46
CA SER A 57 -8.10 -11.38 12.61
C SER A 57 -9.30 -11.44 11.67
N ALA A 58 -9.66 -12.66 11.24
CA ALA A 58 -10.87 -12.87 10.45
C ALA A 58 -12.13 -12.39 11.19
N ASP A 59 -12.18 -12.49 12.52
CA ASP A 59 -13.31 -12.07 13.34
C ASP A 59 -13.44 -10.53 13.37
N ASP A 60 -12.33 -9.80 13.48
CA ASP A 60 -12.34 -8.32 13.45
C ASP A 60 -12.89 -7.80 12.12
N VAL A 61 -12.48 -8.41 11.01
CA VAL A 61 -12.98 -8.06 9.67
C VAL A 61 -14.43 -8.49 9.50
N ALA A 62 -14.80 -9.70 9.92
CA ALA A 62 -16.16 -10.21 9.78
C ALA A 62 -17.19 -9.40 10.57
N ALA A 63 -16.80 -8.86 11.73
CA ALA A 63 -17.65 -7.95 12.51
C ALA A 63 -17.98 -6.66 11.76
N LEU A 64 -17.04 -6.15 10.94
CA LEU A 64 -17.25 -4.95 10.12
C LEU A 64 -18.01 -5.25 8.83
N LEU A 65 -17.67 -6.35 8.13
CA LEU A 65 -18.23 -6.67 6.83
C LEU A 65 -19.52 -7.50 6.88
N ASN A 66 -19.92 -7.95 8.09
CA ASN A 66 -21.05 -8.84 8.32
C ASN A 66 -20.99 -10.13 7.48
N THR A 67 -19.78 -10.59 7.18
CA THR A 67 -19.49 -11.82 6.45
C THR A 67 -18.04 -12.20 6.68
N THR A 68 -17.74 -13.49 6.60
CA THR A 68 -16.35 -13.96 6.51
C THR A 68 -15.89 -13.88 5.06
N VAL A 69 -14.79 -13.18 4.83
CA VAL A 69 -14.13 -13.06 3.53
C VAL A 69 -12.62 -13.18 3.73
N GLU A 70 -11.94 -13.79 2.78
CA GLU A 70 -10.48 -13.91 2.81
C GLU A 70 -9.85 -12.61 2.30
N GLY A 71 -8.80 -12.16 2.99
CA GLY A 71 -8.04 -10.99 2.60
C GLY A 71 -7.35 -11.24 1.27
N GLN A 72 -7.48 -10.29 0.34
CA GLN A 72 -6.80 -10.34 -0.94
C GLN A 72 -5.63 -9.37 -0.93
N PRO A 73 -4.40 -9.84 -1.19
CA PRO A 73 -3.28 -8.94 -1.35
C PRO A 73 -3.43 -8.10 -2.62
N THR A 74 -3.25 -6.80 -2.50
CA THR A 74 -3.43 -5.84 -3.61
C THR A 74 -2.11 -5.26 -4.13
N GLY A 75 -1.00 -5.49 -3.43
CA GLY A 75 0.35 -5.09 -3.83
C GLY A 75 1.02 -6.04 -4.84
N GLY A 76 1.80 -5.50 -5.77
CA GLY A 76 2.59 -6.28 -6.73
C GLY A 76 3.97 -6.65 -6.18
N GLY A 77 4.16 -7.87 -5.69
CA GLY A 77 5.48 -8.35 -5.23
C GLY A 77 5.43 -9.69 -4.49
N LEU A 78 6.61 -10.17 -4.04
CA LEU A 78 6.75 -11.42 -3.24
C LEU A 78 6.26 -11.27 -1.78
N ALA A 79 5.82 -10.07 -1.41
CA ALA A 79 5.31 -9.72 -0.09
C ALA A 79 4.36 -8.52 -0.25
N PRO A 80 3.06 -8.75 -0.48
CA PRO A 80 2.10 -7.66 -0.58
C PRO A 80 2.02 -6.95 0.77
N SER A 81 2.46 -5.69 0.81
CA SER A 81 2.33 -4.81 1.98
C SER A 81 0.89 -4.35 2.22
N ASP A 82 -0.01 -4.72 1.32
CA ASP A 82 -1.37 -4.21 1.27
C ASP A 82 -2.34 -5.38 1.20
N CYS A 83 -3.45 -5.28 1.91
CA CYS A 83 -4.50 -6.28 1.91
C CYS A 83 -5.88 -5.63 1.93
N THR A 84 -6.81 -6.21 1.17
CA THR A 84 -8.21 -5.79 1.14
C THR A 84 -9.13 -6.97 1.39
N TRP A 85 -10.06 -6.81 2.31
CA TRP A 85 -11.19 -7.68 2.52
C TRP A 85 -12.42 -6.98 1.97
N GLU A 86 -13.15 -7.62 1.05
CA GLU A 86 -14.34 -7.03 0.43
C GLU A 86 -15.49 -8.02 0.51
N ASN A 87 -16.66 -7.54 0.96
CA ASN A 87 -17.89 -8.30 0.87
C ASN A 87 -18.37 -8.30 -0.60
N PRO A 88 -18.39 -9.44 -1.29
CA PRO A 88 -18.74 -9.48 -2.73
C PRO A 88 -20.21 -9.16 -3.01
N THR A 89 -21.05 -9.11 -1.98
CA THR A 89 -22.48 -8.79 -2.12
C THR A 89 -22.75 -7.29 -1.94
N THR A 90 -22.06 -6.65 -1.00
CA THR A 90 -22.28 -5.23 -0.64
C THR A 90 -21.22 -4.29 -1.16
N TYR A 91 -20.07 -4.82 -1.61
CA TYR A 91 -18.86 -4.07 -1.96
C TYR A 91 -18.32 -3.21 -0.81
N GLU A 92 -18.73 -3.51 0.43
CA GLU A 92 -18.13 -2.92 1.62
C GLU A 92 -16.78 -3.57 1.86
N SER A 93 -15.81 -2.77 2.31
CA SER A 93 -14.44 -3.24 2.43
C SER A 93 -13.69 -2.71 3.65
N VAL A 94 -12.68 -3.47 4.02
CA VAL A 94 -11.60 -3.06 4.92
C VAL A 94 -10.30 -3.21 4.13
N SER A 95 -9.47 -2.17 4.13
CA SER A 95 -8.16 -2.19 3.48
C SER A 95 -7.07 -1.75 4.45
N VAL A 96 -5.92 -2.38 4.35
CA VAL A 96 -4.70 -2.04 5.09
C VAL A 96 -3.58 -1.85 4.08
N GLU A 97 -2.83 -0.76 4.23
CA GLU A 97 -1.62 -0.46 3.47
C GLU A 97 -0.48 -0.23 4.47
N ILE A 98 0.60 -1.00 4.33
CA ILE A 98 1.78 -0.88 5.17
C ILE A 98 2.84 -0.10 4.41
N GLY A 99 3.15 1.09 4.91
CA GLY A 99 4.10 1.98 4.26
C GLY A 99 5.52 1.41 4.21
N THR A 100 6.33 2.07 3.38
CA THR A 100 7.77 1.79 3.28
C THR A 100 8.50 2.19 4.58
N PRO A 101 9.51 1.45 5.05
CA PRO A 101 10.24 1.87 6.25
C PRO A 101 11.02 3.17 5.99
N GLY A 102 11.08 4.04 7.00
CA GLY A 102 11.72 5.35 6.94
C GLY A 102 10.82 6.49 6.44
N THR A 103 9.56 6.24 6.11
CA THR A 103 8.61 7.29 5.68
C THR A 103 8.15 8.18 6.83
N VAL A 104 8.28 7.73 8.08
CA VAL A 104 8.04 8.55 9.27
C VAL A 104 9.29 8.59 10.14
N VAL A 105 9.59 9.77 10.69
CA VAL A 105 10.72 9.98 11.60
C VAL A 105 10.18 9.96 13.02
N ASN A 106 10.86 9.23 13.92
CA ASN A 106 10.47 9.09 15.33
C ASN A 106 9.00 8.67 15.53
N ASN A 107 8.47 7.77 14.67
CA ASN A 107 7.06 7.36 14.67
C ASN A 107 6.06 8.54 14.69
N THR A 108 6.40 9.62 13.98
CA THR A 108 5.55 10.80 13.87
C THR A 108 5.25 11.08 12.40
N LEU A 109 3.97 11.19 12.06
CA LEU A 109 3.54 11.54 10.70
C LEU A 109 4.08 12.92 10.31
N PRO A 110 4.60 13.10 9.09
CA PRO A 110 4.99 14.41 8.60
C PRO A 110 3.77 15.35 8.55
N PRO A 111 3.94 16.66 8.75
CA PRO A 111 2.84 17.60 8.60
C PRO A 111 2.27 17.53 7.17
N PRO A 112 0.95 17.76 6.99
CA PRO A 112 0.39 17.90 5.65
C PRO A 112 1.08 19.03 4.86
N PRO A 113 1.13 18.95 3.52
CA PRO A 113 1.61 20.05 2.69
C PRO A 113 0.85 21.36 3.01
N PRO A 114 1.55 22.51 3.10
CA PRO A 114 0.96 23.75 3.60
C PRO A 114 -0.12 24.34 2.70
N ASP A 115 -0.08 24.05 1.40
CA ASP A 115 -0.97 24.64 0.39
C ASP A 115 -2.14 23.74 0.00
N LEU A 116 -2.47 22.74 0.83
CA LEU A 116 -3.67 21.94 0.61
C LEU A 116 -4.93 22.77 0.86
N PRO A 117 -5.95 22.69 -0.02
CA PRO A 117 -7.24 23.29 0.27
C PRO A 117 -7.83 22.63 1.53
N GLU A 118 -8.57 23.39 2.34
CA GLU A 118 -9.09 22.92 3.64
C GLU A 118 -9.83 21.58 3.55
N VAL A 119 -10.62 21.38 2.49
CA VAL A 119 -11.36 20.14 2.22
C VAL A 119 -10.46 18.92 1.95
N ALA A 120 -9.20 19.13 1.59
CA ALA A 120 -8.20 18.08 1.36
C ALA A 120 -7.18 18.00 2.50
N THR A 121 -7.25 18.89 3.50
CA THR A 121 -6.35 18.87 4.64
C THR A 121 -6.75 17.74 5.59
N PRO A 122 -5.84 16.79 5.89
CA PRO A 122 -6.12 15.74 6.85
C PRO A 122 -6.56 16.29 8.21
N THR A 123 -7.59 15.70 8.78
CA THR A 123 -8.08 16.08 10.11
C THR A 123 -7.27 15.33 11.17
N ARG A 124 -6.94 15.98 12.29
CA ARG A 124 -6.22 15.34 13.40
C ARG A 124 -7.05 14.20 14.00
N GLY A 125 -6.42 13.03 14.16
CA GLY A 125 -6.95 11.90 14.90
C GLY A 125 -6.29 11.72 16.27
N PRO A 126 -6.69 10.69 17.04
CA PRO A 126 -6.05 10.33 18.29
C PRO A 126 -4.66 9.73 18.06
N ASP A 127 -3.84 9.61 19.12
CA ASP A 127 -2.61 8.80 19.12
C ASP A 127 -1.57 9.14 18.04
N GLY A 128 -1.56 10.39 17.56
CA GLY A 128 -0.66 10.81 16.46
C GLY A 128 -1.13 10.39 15.06
N MET A 129 -2.33 9.82 14.95
CA MET A 129 -3.00 9.48 13.70
C MET A 129 -3.64 10.71 13.07
N ARG A 130 -4.03 10.59 11.79
CA ARG A 130 -4.86 11.58 11.10
C ARG A 130 -5.89 10.92 10.19
N PHE A 131 -7.04 11.55 10.04
CA PHE A 131 -8.07 11.15 9.11
C PHE A 131 -7.79 11.74 7.73
N LEU A 132 -7.75 10.89 6.71
CA LEU A 132 -7.58 11.29 5.31
C LEU A 132 -8.92 11.49 4.59
N GLY A 133 -10.00 11.20 5.29
CA GLY A 133 -11.37 11.18 4.80
C GLY A 133 -12.20 10.27 5.69
N SER A 134 -13.50 10.19 5.43
CA SER A 134 -14.40 9.29 6.15
C SER A 134 -13.91 7.85 6.08
N GLY A 135 -13.74 7.22 7.24
CA GLY A 135 -13.31 5.82 7.35
C GLY A 135 -11.84 5.57 7.03
N THR A 136 -11.03 6.59 6.76
CA THR A 136 -9.62 6.40 6.39
C THR A 136 -8.69 7.05 7.41
N VAL A 137 -7.84 6.24 8.03
CA VAL A 137 -6.89 6.66 9.06
C VAL A 137 -5.48 6.35 8.60
N GLU A 138 -4.63 7.38 8.60
CA GLU A 138 -3.19 7.22 8.50
C GLU A 138 -2.57 7.22 9.91
N PHE A 139 -1.66 6.28 10.17
CA PHE A 139 -1.05 6.08 11.47
C PHE A 139 0.44 5.73 11.36
N PRO A 140 1.28 6.27 12.25
CA PRO A 140 2.70 5.92 12.29
C PRO A 140 2.92 4.63 13.08
N ALA A 141 3.73 3.71 12.55
CA ALA A 141 4.19 2.54 13.29
C ALA A 141 5.50 2.02 12.70
N SER A 142 6.46 1.70 13.57
CA SER A 142 7.74 1.07 13.19
C SER A 142 8.48 1.77 12.05
N GLY A 143 8.52 3.11 12.09
CA GLY A 143 9.18 3.94 11.06
C GLY A 143 8.42 4.03 9.73
N ARG A 144 7.17 3.54 9.66
CA ARG A 144 6.30 3.56 8.47
C ARG A 144 5.09 4.45 8.67
N SER A 145 4.61 5.03 7.57
CA SER A 145 3.29 5.65 7.49
C SER A 145 2.33 4.63 6.91
N ASN A 146 1.33 4.22 7.67
CA ASN A 146 0.44 3.13 7.31
C ASN A 146 -0.99 3.66 7.21
N THR A 147 -1.83 2.99 6.45
CA THR A 147 -3.23 3.39 6.26
C THR A 147 -4.16 2.23 6.57
N VAL A 148 -5.26 2.52 7.28
CA VAL A 148 -6.44 1.65 7.32
C VAL A 148 -7.60 2.40 6.69
N GLN A 149 -8.37 1.72 5.85
CA GLN A 149 -9.65 2.19 5.35
C GLN A 149 -10.77 1.23 5.74
N VAL A 150 -11.86 1.76 6.28
CA VAL A 150 -13.12 1.08 6.53
C VAL A 150 -14.19 1.76 5.68
N ALA A 151 -14.66 1.05 4.67
CA ALA A 151 -15.69 1.50 3.73
C ALA A 151 -16.94 0.64 3.90
N VAL A 152 -17.70 0.92 4.96
CA VAL A 152 -18.93 0.19 5.31
C VAL A 152 -20.13 1.12 5.16
N LEU A 153 -20.99 0.84 4.19
CA LEU A 153 -22.09 1.72 3.75
C LEU A 153 -23.17 1.91 4.83
N ARG A 154 -23.37 0.89 5.67
CA ARG A 154 -24.32 0.94 6.79
C ARG A 154 -23.82 1.77 7.99
N MET A 155 -22.56 2.21 7.98
CA MET A 155 -21.96 3.00 9.05
C MET A 155 -21.85 4.47 8.61
N SER A 156 -22.04 5.38 9.54
CA SER A 156 -21.72 6.79 9.37
C SER A 156 -20.21 7.01 9.25
N GLY A 157 -19.80 8.18 8.77
CA GLY A 157 -18.37 8.48 8.63
C GLY A 157 -17.62 8.49 9.96
N ASP A 158 -18.26 8.93 11.04
CA ASP A 158 -17.67 8.90 12.39
C ASP A 158 -17.53 7.48 12.92
N GLU A 159 -18.49 6.59 12.64
CA GLU A 159 -18.40 5.18 12.99
C GLU A 159 -17.28 4.48 12.19
N CYS A 160 -17.15 4.77 10.89
CA CYS A 160 -16.04 4.25 10.09
C CYS A 160 -14.69 4.78 10.59
N ASN A 161 -14.60 6.05 10.97
CA ASN A 161 -13.40 6.64 11.57
C ASN A 161 -13.02 5.95 12.88
N ALA A 162 -13.99 5.71 13.76
CA ALA A 162 -13.76 5.02 15.03
C ALA A 162 -13.27 3.57 14.79
N ALA A 163 -13.89 2.85 13.86
CA ALA A 163 -13.46 1.50 13.49
C ALA A 163 -12.04 1.49 12.90
N ALA A 164 -11.72 2.43 11.99
CA ALA A 164 -10.39 2.54 11.41
C ALA A 164 -9.31 2.84 12.46
N VAL A 165 -9.59 3.69 13.45
CA VAL A 165 -8.69 3.94 14.60
C VAL A 165 -8.49 2.66 15.43
N GLU A 166 -9.55 1.91 15.69
CA GLU A 166 -9.46 0.65 16.44
C GLU A 166 -8.60 -0.38 15.71
N LEU A 167 -8.83 -0.57 14.41
CA LEU A 167 -8.02 -1.45 13.58
C LEU A 167 -6.55 -0.99 13.55
N ALA A 168 -6.29 0.31 13.38
CA ALA A 168 -4.93 0.86 13.41
C ALA A 168 -4.21 0.55 14.73
N ARG A 169 -4.91 0.62 15.88
CA ARG A 169 -4.37 0.23 17.19
C ARG A 169 -4.05 -1.26 17.31
N LYS A 170 -4.83 -2.13 16.66
CA LYS A 170 -4.56 -3.58 16.59
C LYS A 170 -3.37 -3.88 15.69
N ILE A 171 -3.24 -3.17 14.57
CA ILE A 171 -2.19 -3.38 13.57
C ILE A 171 -0.83 -2.84 14.03
N ALA A 172 -0.78 -1.61 14.56
CA ALA A 172 0.48 -0.93 14.91
C ALA A 172 1.49 -1.77 15.71
N PRO A 173 1.12 -2.51 16.78
CA PRO A 173 2.08 -3.31 17.55
C PRO A 173 2.59 -4.57 16.83
N GLN A 174 1.96 -4.95 15.71
CA GLN A 174 2.34 -6.14 14.94
C GLN A 174 3.33 -5.83 13.81
N ILE A 175 3.53 -4.55 13.47
CA ILE A 175 4.44 -4.14 12.40
C ILE A 175 5.89 -4.22 12.90
N PRO A 176 6.77 -5.01 12.26
CA PRO A 176 8.17 -5.12 12.68
C PRO A 176 8.95 -3.82 12.44
N ASN A 177 9.90 -3.54 13.35
CA ASN A 177 10.87 -2.44 13.25
C ASN A 177 11.93 -2.70 12.18
#